data_AF-A0A845YRL9-F1
#
_entry.id   AF-A0A845YRL9-F1
#
_cell.length_a   1.000
_cell.length_b   1.000
_cell.length_c   1.000
_cell.angle_alpha   90.00
_cell.angle_beta   90.00
_cell.angle_gamma   90.00
#
_symmetry.space_group_name_H-M   'P 1'
#
loop_
_entity.id
_entity.type
_entity.pdbx_description
1 polymer ?
#
loop_
_entity_poly.entity_id
_entity_poly.type
_entity_poly.pdbx_seq_one_letter_code
_entity_poly.pdbx_strand_id
1 'polypeptide(L)'
;MTEESELVQLIIENFSEILRYLQQQYDELPPELKKVVESIDFLNLEVDSLLINKREVYEIVAKFIHKNLNEELPLCLDTTHIICGEDDPRLLREKTGDAEKIAEDAKELILSIKVHYELLKNFTYNRRTEIFYKKKNQAVVTKVEEELDWDRLPGSVRSSYLIKGQKISTLKLYPIE
;
A
#
# COMPACT_ATOMS: atom_id res chain seq x y z
N MET A 1 -12.65 -6.03 -28.67
CA MET A 1 -11.27 -5.73 -28.25
C MET A 1 -10.37 -6.30 -29.32
N THR A 2 -9.38 -5.55 -29.78
CA THR A 2 -8.42 -6.01 -30.81
C THR A 2 -7.34 -6.88 -30.17
N GLU A 3 -6.74 -7.82 -30.90
CA GLU A 3 -5.64 -8.67 -30.40
C GLU A 3 -4.47 -7.85 -29.82
N GLU A 4 -4.19 -6.68 -30.41
CA GLU A 4 -3.19 -5.74 -29.89
C GLU A 4 -3.52 -5.23 -28.47
N SER A 5 -4.81 -5.07 -28.15
CA SER A 5 -5.26 -4.64 -26.82
C SER A 5 -5.02 -5.73 -25.77
N GLU A 6 -5.14 -7.01 -26.15
CA GLU A 6 -4.92 -8.14 -25.25
C GLU A 6 -3.43 -8.38 -25.00
N LEU A 7 -2.60 -8.21 -26.03
CA LEU A 7 -1.14 -8.26 -25.91
C LEU A 7 -0.58 -7.16 -25.02
N VAL A 8 -1.05 -5.92 -25.18
CA VAL A 8 -0.67 -4.80 -24.31
C VAL A 8 -1.11 -5.06 -22.87
N GLN A 9 -2.32 -5.57 -22.67
CA GLN A 9 -2.83 -5.92 -21.35
C GLN A 9 -1.97 -6.99 -20.68
N LEU A 10 -1.60 -8.04 -21.42
CA LEU A 10 -0.74 -9.12 -20.93
C LEU A 10 0.67 -8.63 -20.59
N ILE A 11 1.23 -7.72 -21.40
CA ILE A 11 2.54 -7.11 -21.14
C ILE A 11 2.49 -6.26 -19.87
N ILE A 12 1.41 -5.52 -19.64
CA ILE A 12 1.25 -4.68 -18.44
C ILE A 12 1.09 -5.55 -17.18
N GLU A 13 0.23 -6.58 -17.25
CA GLU A 13 -0.05 -7.47 -16.12
C GLU A 13 1.19 -8.27 -15.69
N ASN A 14 2.05 -8.61 -16.66
CA ASN A 14 3.28 -9.34 -16.40
C ASN A 14 4.51 -8.43 -16.47
N PHE A 15 4.36 -7.11 -16.51
CA PHE A 15 5.45 -6.18 -16.81
C PHE A 15 6.59 -6.32 -15.82
N SER A 16 6.26 -6.43 -14.53
CA SER A 16 7.26 -6.61 -13.47
C SER A 16 7.99 -7.95 -13.58
N GLU A 17 7.32 -9.02 -14.04
CA GLU A 17 7.94 -10.33 -14.26
C GLU A 17 8.81 -10.35 -15.52
N ILE A 18 8.36 -9.70 -16.60
CA ILE A 18 9.10 -9.51 -17.84
C ILE A 18 10.37 -8.70 -17.56
N LEU A 19 10.26 -7.60 -16.82
CA LEU A 19 11.42 -6.79 -16.44
C LEU A 19 12.39 -7.56 -15.56
N ARG A 20 11.89 -8.35 -14.58
CA ARG A 20 12.72 -9.22 -13.75
C ARG A 20 13.45 -10.28 -14.58
N TYR A 21 12.77 -10.88 -15.56
CA TYR A 21 13.37 -11.82 -16.49
C TYR A 21 14.46 -11.16 -17.36
N LEU A 22 14.17 -9.98 -17.90
CA LEU A 22 15.14 -9.20 -18.69
C LEU A 22 16.38 -8.80 -17.85
N GLN A 23 16.19 -8.43 -16.58
CA GLN A 23 17.31 -8.15 -15.66
C GLN A 23 18.15 -9.40 -15.37
N GLN A 24 17.54 -10.57 -15.23
CA GLN A 24 18.29 -11.82 -15.02
C GLN A 24 19.10 -12.26 -16.25
N GLN A 25 18.62 -11.91 -17.45
CA GLN A 25 19.28 -12.20 -18.72
C GLN A 25 20.07 -11.01 -19.26
N TYR A 26 20.38 -10.02 -18.40
CA TYR A 26 20.88 -8.71 -18.82
C TYR A 26 22.07 -8.82 -19.78
N ASP A 27 23.05 -9.67 -19.47
CA ASP A 27 24.26 -9.84 -20.28
C ASP A 27 23.98 -10.36 -21.70
N GLU A 28 22.91 -11.14 -21.87
CA GLU A 28 22.49 -11.75 -23.13
C GLU A 28 21.54 -10.84 -23.95
N LEU A 29 21.11 -9.70 -23.40
CA LEU A 29 20.18 -8.82 -24.09
C LEU A 29 20.82 -8.07 -25.27
N PRO A 30 20.05 -7.82 -26.35
CA PRO A 30 20.41 -6.87 -27.39
C PRO A 30 20.69 -5.46 -26.81
N PRO A 31 21.60 -4.68 -27.41
CA PRO A 31 21.99 -3.34 -26.92
C PRO A 31 20.82 -2.38 -26.73
N GLU A 32 19.79 -2.48 -27.57
CA GLU A 32 18.59 -1.64 -27.53
C GLU A 32 17.75 -1.95 -26.28
N LEU A 33 17.64 -3.22 -25.90
CA LEU A 33 16.92 -3.66 -24.70
C LEU A 33 17.73 -3.42 -23.43
N LYS A 34 19.07 -3.51 -23.50
CA LYS A 34 19.96 -3.13 -22.40
C LYS A 34 19.74 -1.68 -21.98
N LYS A 35 19.68 -0.75 -22.94
CA LYS A 35 19.37 0.66 -22.67
C LYS A 35 18.00 0.85 -22.00
N VAL A 36 17.00 0.06 -22.42
CA VAL A 36 15.67 0.09 -21.82
C VAL A 36 15.75 -0.39 -20.37
N VAL A 37 16.41 -1.52 -20.09
CA VAL A 37 16.59 -2.03 -18.72
C VAL A 37 17.40 -1.06 -17.84
N GLU A 38 18.49 -0.49 -18.35
CA GLU A 38 19.32 0.51 -17.65
C GLU A 38 18.55 1.81 -17.38
N SER A 39 17.61 2.19 -18.26
CA SER A 39 16.77 3.37 -18.08
C SER A 39 15.57 3.14 -17.15
N ILE A 40 15.27 1.88 -16.82
CA ILE A 40 14.12 1.48 -16.02
C ILE A 40 14.62 1.16 -14.60
N ASP A 41 14.71 2.20 -13.77
CA ASP A 41 14.84 2.07 -12.30
C ASP A 41 13.48 1.91 -11.60
N PHE A 42 12.44 1.58 -12.38
CA PHE A 42 11.05 1.54 -11.91
C PHE A 42 10.78 0.42 -10.91
N LEU A 43 11.46 -0.72 -11.00
CA LEU A 43 11.24 -1.83 -10.06
C LEU A 43 11.70 -1.47 -8.63
N ASN A 44 12.83 -0.76 -8.50
CA ASN A 44 13.31 -0.29 -7.21
C ASN A 44 12.43 0.86 -6.69
N LEU A 45 12.12 1.85 -7.55
CA LEU A 45 11.24 2.97 -7.19
C LEU A 45 9.80 2.53 -6.85
N GLU A 46 9.26 1.50 -7.50
CA GLU A 46 7.94 0.94 -7.23
C GLU A 46 7.91 0.15 -5.92
N VAL A 47 8.96 -0.64 -5.66
CA VAL A 47 9.15 -1.33 -4.39
C VAL A 47 9.28 -0.31 -3.24
N ASP A 48 10.06 0.75 -3.44
CA ASP A 48 10.29 1.77 -2.42
C ASP A 48 9.03 2.61 -2.16
N SER A 49 8.33 3.05 -3.21
CA SER A 49 7.07 3.80 -3.05
C SER A 49 5.97 2.99 -2.39
N LEU A 50 5.82 1.71 -2.72
CA LEU A 50 4.87 0.81 -2.06
C LEU A 50 5.20 0.63 -0.57
N LEU A 51 6.47 0.36 -0.25
CA LEU A 51 6.92 0.18 1.13
C LEU A 51 6.75 1.47 1.95
N ILE A 52 7.12 2.62 1.39
CA ILE A 52 6.92 3.93 2.03
C ILE A 52 5.43 4.16 2.29
N ASN A 53 4.58 3.91 1.29
CA ASN A 53 3.15 4.13 1.41
C ASN A 53 2.54 3.26 2.52
N LYS A 54 2.88 1.96 2.54
CA LYS A 54 2.44 1.04 3.59
C LYS A 54 2.92 1.49 4.98
N ARG A 55 4.20 1.87 5.13
CA ARG A 55 4.75 2.35 6.41
C ARG A 55 3.97 3.53 6.96
N GLU A 56 3.72 4.54 6.13
CA GLU A 56 2.99 5.73 6.57
C GLU A 56 1.54 5.41 6.98
N VAL A 57 0.86 4.57 6.20
CA VAL A 57 -0.50 4.13 6.52
C VAL A 57 -0.52 3.33 7.83
N TYR A 58 0.43 2.42 8.03
CA TYR A 58 0.53 1.65 9.26
C TYR A 58 0.89 2.51 10.46
N GLU A 59 1.72 3.53 10.29
CA GLU A 59 1.97 4.51 11.35
C GLU A 59 0.70 5.28 11.76
N ILE A 60 -0.19 5.60 10.80
CA ILE A 60 -1.49 6.23 11.11
C ILE A 60 -2.35 5.31 11.98
N VAL A 61 -2.43 4.03 11.63
CA VAL A 61 -3.18 3.03 12.40
C VAL A 61 -2.54 2.81 13.78
N ALA A 62 -1.21 2.71 13.85
CA ALA A 62 -0.49 2.55 15.10
C ALA A 62 -0.71 3.74 16.05
N LYS A 63 -0.68 4.97 15.53
CA LYS A 63 -1.00 6.19 16.31
C LYS A 63 -2.46 6.18 16.80
N PHE A 64 -3.37 5.64 16.01
CA PHE A 64 -4.75 5.45 16.44
C PHE A 64 -4.85 4.44 17.59
N ILE A 65 -4.18 3.29 17.50
CA ILE A 65 -4.16 2.25 18.55
C ILE A 65 -3.54 2.84 19.82
N HIS A 66 -2.36 3.46 19.73
CA HIS A 66 -1.68 4.15 20.82
C HIS A 66 -2.63 5.09 21.58
N LYS A 67 -3.36 5.94 20.84
CA LYS A 67 -4.29 6.92 21.43
C LYS A 67 -5.49 6.28 22.14
N ASN A 68 -6.00 5.14 21.67
CA ASN A 68 -7.24 4.56 22.18
C ASN A 68 -7.01 3.44 23.20
N LEU A 69 -5.88 2.73 23.13
CA LEU A 69 -5.51 1.65 24.05
C LEU A 69 -4.42 2.07 25.05
N ASN A 70 -3.80 3.24 24.87
CA ASN A 70 -2.76 3.77 25.75
C ASN A 70 -1.52 2.87 25.85
N GLU A 71 -1.13 2.28 24.72
CA GLU A 71 0.02 1.38 24.59
C GLU A 71 1.19 2.05 23.87
N GLU A 72 2.43 1.54 24.00
CA GLU A 72 3.60 2.15 23.35
C GLU A 72 3.54 2.07 21.81
N LEU A 73 4.05 3.10 21.12
CA LEU A 73 3.95 3.19 19.65
C LEU A 73 4.63 2.01 18.91
N PRO A 74 5.82 1.52 19.31
CA PRO A 74 6.42 0.34 18.69
C PRO A 74 5.50 -0.90 18.78
N LEU A 75 4.94 -1.15 19.97
CA LEU A 75 3.98 -2.23 20.21
C LEU A 75 2.71 -2.06 19.37
N CYS A 76 2.21 -0.83 19.23
CA CYS A 76 1.07 -0.51 18.38
C CYS A 76 1.35 -0.70 16.89
N LEU A 77 2.59 -0.51 16.44
CA LEU A 77 3.00 -0.77 15.07
C LEU A 77 3.04 -2.29 14.79
N ASP A 78 3.61 -3.07 15.70
CA ASP A 78 3.57 -4.54 15.61
C ASP A 78 2.13 -5.06 15.62
N THR A 79 1.28 -4.49 16.48
CA THR A 79 -0.17 -4.76 16.51
C THR A 79 -0.83 -4.43 15.17
N THR A 80 -0.47 -3.30 14.57
CA THR A 80 -0.98 -2.87 13.25
C THR A 80 -0.62 -3.89 12.17
N HIS A 81 0.62 -4.38 12.15
CA HIS A 81 1.05 -5.42 11.22
C HIS A 81 0.22 -6.70 11.39
N ILE A 82 -0.06 -7.11 12.62
CA ILE A 82 -0.88 -8.30 12.92
C ILE A 82 -2.32 -8.13 12.40
N ILE A 83 -2.99 -7.02 12.73
CA ILE A 83 -4.41 -6.84 12.34
C ILE A 83 -4.57 -6.66 10.82
N CYS A 84 -3.60 -6.03 10.15
CA CYS A 84 -3.62 -5.83 8.71
C CYS A 84 -3.11 -7.06 7.94
N GLY A 85 -2.62 -8.10 8.63
CA GLY A 85 -2.08 -9.31 8.02
C GLY A 85 -0.82 -9.06 7.18
N GLU A 86 0.02 -8.12 7.60
CA GLU A 86 1.28 -7.84 6.91
C GLU A 86 2.25 -9.01 7.05
N ASP A 87 2.82 -9.43 5.94
CA ASP A 87 3.77 -10.54 5.83
C ASP A 87 5.10 -10.13 5.20
N ASP A 88 5.24 -8.90 4.71
CA ASP A 88 6.47 -8.39 4.11
C ASP A 88 7.56 -8.20 5.18
N PRO A 89 8.65 -9.00 5.14
CA PRO A 89 9.71 -8.93 6.15
C PRO A 89 10.46 -7.59 6.16
N ARG A 90 10.31 -6.74 5.14
CA ARG A 90 10.90 -5.39 5.09
C ARG A 90 10.11 -4.36 5.91
N LEU A 91 8.89 -4.72 6.30
CA LEU A 91 8.01 -3.92 7.15
C LEU A 91 7.96 -4.48 8.56
N LEU A 92 8.06 -5.80 8.69
CA LEU A 92 8.14 -6.48 9.98
C LEU A 92 9.48 -6.16 10.66
N ARG A 93 9.41 -5.67 11.90
CA ARG A 93 10.56 -5.53 12.79
C ARG A 93 10.57 -6.66 13.81
N GLU A 94 11.63 -6.73 14.60
CA GLU A 94 11.64 -7.61 15.78
C GLU A 94 10.49 -7.20 16.70
N LYS A 95 9.58 -8.15 16.98
CA LYS A 95 8.39 -7.90 17.77
C LYS A 95 8.76 -7.42 19.16
N THR A 96 8.08 -6.38 19.60
CA THR A 96 8.20 -5.83 20.95
C THR A 96 7.00 -6.26 21.78
N GLY A 97 7.22 -6.73 23.01
CA GLY A 97 6.15 -7.03 23.96
C GLY A 97 5.16 -8.11 23.51
N ASP A 98 3.91 -7.99 23.99
CA ASP A 98 2.79 -8.92 23.74
C ASP A 98 1.82 -8.30 22.71
N ALA A 99 2.29 -8.11 21.48
CA ALA A 99 1.53 -7.47 20.40
C ALA A 99 0.28 -8.27 20.01
N GLU A 100 0.31 -9.59 20.19
CA GLU A 100 -0.81 -10.49 19.94
C GLU A 100 -2.01 -10.17 20.84
N LYS A 101 -1.76 -9.95 22.13
CA LYS A 101 -2.82 -9.56 23.06
C LYS A 101 -3.44 -8.21 22.69
N ILE A 102 -2.60 -7.22 22.40
CA ILE A 102 -3.08 -5.89 21.98
C ILE A 102 -3.82 -5.96 20.64
N ALA A 103 -3.46 -6.90 19.76
CA ALA A 103 -4.18 -7.12 18.51
C ALA A 103 -5.60 -7.62 18.74
N GLU A 104 -5.84 -8.48 19.72
CA GLU A 104 -7.20 -8.90 20.09
C GLU A 104 -8.02 -7.70 20.62
N ASP A 105 -7.45 -6.89 21.51
CA ASP A 105 -8.10 -5.68 22.01
C ASP A 105 -8.40 -4.68 20.87
N ALA A 106 -7.46 -4.53 19.93
CA ALA A 106 -7.62 -3.69 18.75
C ALA A 106 -8.70 -4.22 17.80
N LYS A 107 -8.83 -5.54 17.62
CA LYS A 107 -9.88 -6.16 16.80
C LYS A 107 -11.28 -5.99 17.41
N GLU A 108 -11.40 -5.96 18.73
CA GLU A 108 -12.68 -5.67 19.39
C GLU A 108 -13.10 -4.20 19.21
N LEU A 109 -12.11 -3.29 19.20
CA LEU A 109 -12.28 -1.85 19.05
C LEU A 109 -12.54 -1.42 17.60
N ILE A 110 -11.70 -1.86 16.66
CA ILE A 110 -11.67 -1.43 15.26
C ILE A 110 -12.68 -2.27 14.45
N LEU A 111 -13.54 -1.58 13.70
CA LEU A 111 -14.54 -2.18 12.82
C LEU A 111 -14.00 -2.37 11.40
N SER A 112 -13.32 -1.37 10.87
CA SER A 112 -12.68 -1.45 9.55
C SER A 112 -11.63 -0.37 9.35
N ILE A 113 -10.62 -0.66 8.53
CA ILE A 113 -9.59 0.29 8.10
C ILE A 113 -9.63 0.35 6.57
N LYS A 114 -9.78 1.55 6.03
CA LYS A 114 -9.83 1.81 4.58
C LYS A 114 -8.87 2.93 4.21
N VAL A 115 -8.24 2.80 3.05
CA VAL A 115 -7.40 3.83 2.45
C VAL A 115 -7.98 4.19 1.11
N HIS A 116 -8.27 5.47 0.92
CA HIS A 116 -8.79 6.01 -0.32
C HIS A 116 -7.71 6.86 -0.98
N TYR A 117 -7.60 6.75 -2.30
CA TYR A 117 -6.74 7.59 -3.12
C TYR A 117 -7.63 8.28 -4.14
N GLU A 118 -7.65 9.61 -4.10
CA GLU A 118 -8.43 10.43 -5.02
C GLU A 118 -7.48 11.38 -5.77
N LEU A 119 -7.62 11.41 -7.10
CA LEU A 119 -6.86 12.37 -7.91
C LEU A 119 -7.38 13.79 -7.67
N LEU A 120 -6.49 14.70 -7.30
CA LEU A 120 -6.72 16.13 -7.21
C LEU A 120 -6.39 16.83 -8.54
N LYS A 121 -6.56 18.16 -8.58
CA LYS A 121 -6.11 18.96 -9.73
C LYS A 121 -4.58 18.99 -9.73
N ASN A 122 -3.96 19.02 -10.91
CA ASN A 122 -2.50 19.09 -11.13
C ASN A 122 -1.70 17.80 -10.83
N PHE A 123 -2.31 16.62 -10.99
CA PHE A 123 -1.62 15.31 -10.81
C PHE A 123 -1.09 15.04 -9.39
N THR A 124 -1.61 15.74 -8.38
CA THR A 124 -1.45 15.38 -6.97
C THR A 124 -2.65 14.56 -6.48
N TYR A 125 -2.49 13.87 -5.35
CA TYR A 125 -3.48 12.91 -4.86
C TYR A 125 -3.78 13.11 -3.40
N ASN A 126 -5.04 12.97 -3.02
CA ASN A 126 -5.43 12.87 -1.63
C ASN A 126 -5.43 11.40 -1.22
N ARG A 127 -4.54 11.03 -0.28
CA ARG A 127 -4.65 9.78 0.48
C ARG A 127 -5.47 10.03 1.73
N ARG A 128 -6.61 9.38 1.85
CA ARG A 128 -7.46 9.41 3.05
C ARG A 128 -7.50 8.05 3.73
N THR A 129 -6.93 7.95 4.92
CA THR A 129 -7.04 6.77 5.78
C THR A 129 -8.24 6.94 6.73
N GLU A 130 -9.23 6.07 6.60
CA GLU A 130 -10.43 6.02 7.46
C GLU A 130 -10.37 4.80 8.39
N ILE A 131 -10.41 5.06 9.70
CA ILE A 131 -10.48 4.02 10.74
C ILE A 131 -11.85 4.11 11.40
N PHE A 132 -12.70 3.12 11.12
CA PHE A 132 -14.01 2.95 11.74
C PHE A 132 -13.84 2.12 13.01
N TYR A 133 -14.42 2.56 14.12
CA TYR A 133 -14.22 1.94 15.42
C TYR A 133 -15.41 2.16 16.36
N LYS A 134 -15.50 1.33 17.40
CA LYS A 134 -16.54 1.43 18.43
C LYS A 134 -16.13 2.48 19.47
N LYS A 135 -17.01 3.44 19.73
CA LYS A 135 -16.88 4.39 20.85
C LYS A 135 -18.23 4.53 21.55
N LYS A 136 -18.29 4.20 22.84
CA LYS A 136 -19.54 4.23 23.64
C LYS A 136 -20.71 3.52 22.94
N ASN A 137 -20.44 2.33 22.39
CA ASN A 137 -21.39 1.49 21.66
C ASN A 137 -21.96 2.10 20.34
N GLN A 138 -21.26 3.09 19.77
CA GLN A 138 -21.57 3.66 18.45
C GLN A 138 -20.37 3.51 17.52
N ALA A 139 -20.63 3.36 16.22
CA ALA A 139 -19.59 3.39 15.20
C ALA A 139 -19.18 4.84 14.93
N VAL A 140 -17.88 5.13 15.07
CA VAL A 140 -17.28 6.44 14.80
C VAL A 140 -16.15 6.25 13.80
N VAL A 141 -15.82 7.29 13.04
CA VAL A 141 -14.71 7.29 12.09
C VAL A 141 -13.69 8.35 12.46
N THR A 142 -12.41 7.98 12.44
CA THR A 142 -11.29 8.93 12.39
C THR A 142 -10.75 8.96 10.96
N LYS A 143 -10.44 10.16 10.48
CA LYS A 143 -9.93 10.39 9.13
C LYS A 143 -8.59 11.11 9.21
N VAL A 144 -7.63 10.65 8.43
CA VAL A 144 -6.35 11.32 8.19
C VAL A 144 -6.23 11.52 6.69
N GLU A 145 -6.05 12.77 6.27
CA GLU A 145 -5.95 13.18 4.86
C GLU A 145 -4.56 13.75 4.61
N GLU A 146 -3.93 13.31 3.52
CA GLU A 146 -2.56 13.66 3.14
C GLU A 146 -2.48 13.87 1.63
N GLU A 147 -1.77 14.90 1.19
CA GLU A 147 -1.49 15.11 -0.22
C GLU A 147 -0.22 14.35 -0.62
N LEU A 148 -0.27 13.61 -1.72
CA LEU A 148 0.80 12.80 -2.26
C LEU A 148 1.10 13.17 -3.71
N ASP A 149 2.38 13.15 -4.05
CA ASP A 149 2.84 13.20 -5.43
C ASP A 149 2.60 11.87 -6.14
N TRP A 150 2.54 11.93 -7.48
CA TRP A 150 2.26 10.77 -8.34
C TRP A 150 3.20 9.59 -8.10
N ASP A 151 4.49 9.85 -7.90
CA ASP A 151 5.54 8.84 -7.66
C ASP A 151 5.42 8.14 -6.30
N ARG A 152 4.69 8.72 -5.34
CA ARG A 152 4.45 8.15 -4.00
C ARG A 152 3.23 7.23 -3.93
N LEU A 153 2.50 7.09 -5.03
CA LEU A 153 1.34 6.21 -5.12
C LEU A 153 1.75 4.74 -5.33
N PRO A 154 1.03 3.79 -4.70
CA PRO A 154 1.18 2.38 -5.04
C PRO A 154 0.95 2.16 -6.54
N GLY A 155 1.75 1.28 -7.16
CA GLY A 155 1.62 0.95 -8.59
C GLY A 155 0.20 0.54 -8.99
N SER A 156 -0.49 -0.23 -8.14
CA SER A 156 -1.89 -0.64 -8.37
C SER A 156 -2.88 0.52 -8.47
N VAL A 157 -2.64 1.61 -7.72
CA VAL A 157 -3.46 2.84 -7.75
C VAL A 157 -3.12 3.69 -8.98
N ARG A 158 -1.85 3.73 -9.38
CA ARG A 158 -1.44 4.39 -10.64
C ARG A 158 -2.06 3.66 -11.84
N SER A 159 -2.00 2.34 -11.86
CA SER A 159 -2.55 1.50 -12.93
C SER A 159 -4.07 1.58 -13.01
N SER A 160 -4.79 1.61 -11.87
CA SER A 160 -6.25 1.79 -11.89
C SER A 160 -6.66 3.13 -12.51
N TYR A 161 -5.88 4.19 -12.27
CA TYR A 161 -6.11 5.48 -12.90
C TYR A 161 -5.81 5.46 -14.41
N LEU A 162 -4.61 5.02 -14.81
CA LEU A 162 -4.18 5.06 -16.22
C LEU A 162 -5.03 4.15 -17.12
N ILE A 163 -5.36 2.96 -16.65
CA ILE A 163 -5.99 1.92 -17.46
C ILE A 163 -7.51 1.99 -17.37
N LYS A 164 -8.04 2.15 -16.14
CA LYS A 164 -9.49 2.07 -15.89
C LYS A 164 -10.15 3.44 -15.84
N GLY A 165 -9.38 4.53 -15.93
CA GLY A 165 -9.89 5.90 -15.76
C GLY A 165 -10.48 6.15 -14.37
N GLN A 166 -10.13 5.32 -13.38
CA GLN A 166 -10.77 5.33 -12.08
C GLN A 166 -10.24 6.51 -11.25
N LYS A 167 -11.12 7.47 -10.93
CA LYS A 167 -10.74 8.68 -10.19
C LYS A 167 -10.52 8.45 -8.69
N ILE A 168 -11.12 7.39 -8.15
CA ILE A 168 -11.05 7.03 -6.73
C ILE A 168 -10.72 5.56 -6.61
N SER A 169 -9.58 5.24 -5.99
CA SER A 169 -9.20 3.88 -5.62
C SER A 169 -9.40 3.68 -4.12
N THR A 170 -9.97 2.56 -3.70
CA THR A 170 -10.16 2.23 -2.28
C THR A 170 -9.52 0.88 -1.98
N LEU A 171 -8.67 0.85 -0.97
CA LEU A 171 -8.06 -0.35 -0.42
C LEU A 171 -8.64 -0.59 0.98
N LYS A 172 -9.10 -1.80 1.24
CA LYS A 172 -9.54 -2.22 2.58
C LYS A 172 -8.40 -3.00 3.22
N LEU A 173 -7.92 -2.53 4.38
CA LEU A 173 -6.82 -3.17 5.11
C LEU A 173 -7.31 -4.10 6.20
N TYR A 174 -8.48 -3.80 6.78
CA TYR A 174 -9.09 -4.62 7.83
C TYR A 174 -10.62 -4.49 7.80
N PRO A 175 -11.37 -5.58 8.05
CA PRO A 175 -10.90 -6.96 8.13
C PRO A 175 -10.39 -7.47 6.77
N ILE A 176 -9.41 -8.36 6.81
CA ILE A 176 -8.88 -9.07 5.64
C ILE A 176 -10.00 -9.94 5.07
N GLU A 177 -10.22 -9.86 3.75
CA GLU A 177 -11.22 -10.66 3.03
C GLU A 177 -10.62 -11.98 2.52
#